data_AF-A0A2V7WHJ4-F1
#
_entry.id   AF-A0A2V7WHJ4-F1
#
_cell.length_a   1.000
_cell.length_b   1.000
_cell.length_c   1.000
_cell.angle_alpha   90.00
_cell.angle_beta   90.00
_cell.angle_gamma   90.00
#
_symmetry.space_group_name_H-M   'P 1'
#
loop_
_entity.id
_entity.type
_entity.pdbx_description
1 polymer ?
#
loop_
_entity_poly.entity_id
_entity_poly.type
_entity_poly.pdbx_seq_one_letter_code
_entity_poly.pdbx_strand_id
1 'polypeptide(L)'
;MAKRISEIAIEFKSVPHHYFRHESGELPPNVLRLRIQPEEAVSLKFEAKIPGTVADVESVYMDFPYSSLGAASRGGYERLLVDVTHGDQTLFIRGDEAEEAWRVLDPVLKAWEKESPPAFPNYAAGTLGPEAADRFL
;
A
#
# COMPACT_ATOMS: atom_id res chain seq x y z
N MET A 1 -1.58 4.35 15.52
CA MET A 1 -0.73 4.50 14.32
C MET A 1 0.12 5.75 14.42
N ALA A 2 1.36 5.66 13.92
CA ALA A 2 2.40 6.70 14.03
C ALA A 2 2.19 7.90 13.09
N LYS A 3 1.62 7.64 11.91
CA LYS A 3 1.44 8.63 10.84
C LYS A 3 0.15 8.31 10.09
N ARG A 4 -0.53 9.36 9.59
CA ARG A 4 -1.60 9.19 8.61
C ARG A 4 -0.96 8.78 7.29
N ILE A 5 -1.32 7.62 6.75
CA ILE A 5 -0.82 7.13 5.47
C ILE A 5 -1.91 6.28 4.80
N SER A 6 -2.01 6.41 3.49
CA SER A 6 -2.80 5.55 2.61
C SER A 6 -1.90 5.21 1.44
N GLU A 7 -1.48 3.96 1.33
CA GLU A 7 -0.64 3.47 0.25
C GLU A 7 -1.13 2.12 -0.24
N ILE A 8 -0.79 1.80 -1.48
CA ILE A 8 -0.86 0.46 -2.03
C ILE A 8 0.58 0.03 -2.29
N ALA A 9 1.01 -1.07 -1.67
CA ALA A 9 2.32 -1.65 -1.88
C ALA A 9 2.17 -2.97 -2.65
N ILE A 10 2.82 -3.06 -3.81
CA ILE A 10 2.88 -4.26 -4.64
C ILE A 10 4.30 -4.81 -4.52
N GLU A 11 4.44 -5.89 -3.76
CA GLU A 11 5.70 -6.63 -3.65
C GLU A 11 5.79 -7.66 -4.77
N PHE A 12 6.86 -7.58 -5.57
CA PHE A 12 7.12 -8.54 -6.63
C PHE A 12 7.76 -9.79 -6.05
N LYS A 13 7.66 -10.91 -6.77
CA LYS A 13 8.40 -12.13 -6.39
C LYS A 13 9.90 -11.87 -6.45
N SER A 14 10.64 -12.46 -5.51
CA SER A 14 12.10 -12.46 -5.53
C SER A 14 12.65 -13.08 -6.81
N VAL A 15 13.79 -12.56 -7.28
CA VAL A 15 14.42 -13.02 -8.51
C VAL A 15 15.03 -14.42 -8.28
N PRO A 16 14.63 -15.46 -9.04
CA PRO A 16 15.09 -16.83 -8.79
C PRO A 16 16.60 -17.03 -9.00
N HIS A 17 17.18 -16.29 -9.95
CA HIS A 17 18.60 -16.39 -10.31
C HIS A 17 19.17 -15.00 -10.53
N HIS A 18 20.25 -14.68 -9.85
CA HIS A 18 20.97 -13.43 -10.04
C HIS A 18 22.48 -13.69 -10.06
N TYR A 19 23.20 -12.92 -10.88
CA TYR A 19 24.65 -13.00 -11.02
C TYR A 19 25.39 -12.04 -10.09
N PHE A 20 24.65 -11.19 -9.38
CA PHE A 20 25.19 -10.18 -8.47
C PHE A 20 25.47 -10.80 -7.11
N ARG A 21 26.52 -10.34 -6.43
CA ARG A 21 26.62 -10.58 -4.99
C ARG A 21 25.77 -9.51 -4.31
N HIS A 22 24.99 -9.92 -3.32
CA HIS A 22 24.32 -9.04 -2.38
C HIS A 22 24.76 -9.47 -0.98
N GLU A 23 24.94 -8.54 -0.05
CA GLU A 23 25.51 -8.84 1.28
C GLU A 23 24.73 -9.94 2.03
N SER A 24 23.43 -10.06 1.80
CA SER A 24 22.56 -11.09 2.40
C SER A 24 22.45 -12.40 1.60
N GLY A 25 23.05 -12.50 0.41
CA GLY A 25 22.97 -13.68 -0.48
C GLY A 25 21.68 -13.80 -1.31
N GLU A 26 20.64 -13.03 -0.98
CA GLU A 26 19.40 -12.93 -1.75
C GLU A 26 19.11 -11.47 -2.10
N LEU A 27 18.63 -11.22 -3.32
CA LEU A 27 18.16 -9.90 -3.71
C LEU A 27 16.77 -9.66 -3.10
N PRO A 28 16.56 -8.51 -2.44
CA PRO A 28 15.24 -8.15 -1.97
C PRO A 28 14.27 -8.02 -3.15
N PRO A 29 12.98 -8.30 -2.95
CA PRO A 29 11.97 -8.12 -3.98
C PRO A 29 11.84 -6.65 -4.36
N ASN A 30 11.52 -6.41 -5.63
CA ASN A 30 11.11 -5.08 -6.07
C ASN A 30 9.78 -4.72 -5.39
N VAL A 31 9.56 -3.43 -5.13
CA VAL A 31 8.30 -2.94 -4.53
C VAL A 31 7.82 -1.71 -5.27
N LEU A 32 6.60 -1.77 -5.82
CA LEU A 32 5.90 -0.62 -6.37
C LEU A 32 4.93 -0.07 -5.32
N ARG A 33 5.14 1.19 -4.91
CA ARG A 33 4.29 1.89 -3.95
C ARG A 33 3.51 3.00 -4.65
N LEU A 34 2.20 2.96 -4.49
CA LEU A 34 1.27 4.02 -4.90
C LEU A 34 0.79 4.71 -3.63
N ARG A 35 1.35 5.88 -3.32
CA ARG A 35 0.97 6.67 -2.15
C ARG A 35 -0.19 7.59 -2.52
N ILE A 36 -1.32 7.41 -1.84
CA ILE A 36 -2.56 8.16 -2.06
C ILE A 36 -2.64 9.38 -1.12
N GLN A 37 -2.14 9.27 0.11
CA GLN A 37 -2.01 10.41 1.03
C GLN A 37 -1.11 10.05 2.21
N PRO A 38 -0.43 11.02 2.84
CA PRO A 38 -0.16 12.38 2.35
C PRO A 38 0.89 12.35 1.23
N GLU A 39 1.04 13.46 0.50
CA GLU A 39 2.06 13.63 -0.55
C GLU A 39 1.95 12.53 -1.62
N GLU A 40 0.98 12.69 -2.51
CA GLU A 40 0.71 11.72 -3.57
C GLU A 40 1.99 11.44 -4.38
N ALA A 41 2.34 10.16 -4.51
CA ALA A 41 3.59 9.75 -5.15
C ALA A 41 3.50 8.32 -5.68
N VAL A 42 4.26 8.05 -6.74
CA VAL A 42 4.56 6.71 -7.21
C VAL A 42 6.04 6.44 -6.98
N SER A 43 6.37 5.34 -6.31
CA SER A 43 7.75 4.95 -6.00
C SER A 43 7.99 3.51 -6.41
N LEU A 44 9.09 3.25 -7.11
CA LEU A 44 9.56 1.90 -7.42
C LEU A 44 10.91 1.66 -6.76
N LYS A 45 10.96 0.71 -5.83
CA LYS A 45 12.20 0.19 -5.24
C LYS A 45 12.67 -1.01 -6.05
N PHE A 46 13.93 -1.00 -6.45
CA PHE A 46 14.58 -2.12 -7.15
C PHE A 46 16.10 -2.09 -6.95
N GLU A 47 16.76 -3.19 -7.30
CA GLU A 47 18.22 -3.33 -7.19
C GLU A 47 18.92 -2.81 -8.44
N ALA A 48 19.92 -1.94 -8.26
CA ALA A 48 20.74 -1.43 -9.34
C ALA A 48 22.23 -1.66 -9.05
N LYS A 49 23.01 -1.89 -10.12
CA LYS A 49 24.45 -2.08 -10.01
C LYS A 49 25.13 -0.80 -9.52
N ILE A 50 25.94 -0.93 -8.48
CA ILE A 50 26.82 0.15 -8.03
C ILE A 50 27.90 0.38 -9.12
N PRO A 51 28.10 1.62 -9.60
CA PRO A 51 29.19 1.94 -10.52
C PRO A 51 30.55 1.53 -9.94
N GLY A 52 31.22 0.56 -10.57
CA GLY A 52 32.47 0.01 -10.08
C GLY A 52 32.90 -1.27 -10.80
N THR A 53 34.06 -1.78 -10.38
CA THR A 53 34.67 -3.01 -10.90
C THR A 53 34.05 -4.28 -10.30
N VAL A 54 33.41 -4.17 -9.14
CA VAL A 54 32.72 -5.27 -8.45
C VAL A 54 31.27 -5.36 -8.93
N ALA A 55 30.75 -6.58 -9.08
CA ALA A 55 29.34 -6.85 -9.42
C ALA A 55 28.48 -6.85 -8.16
N ASP A 56 28.36 -5.67 -7.55
CA ASP A 56 27.56 -5.42 -6.36
C ASP A 56 26.33 -4.57 -6.72
N VAL A 57 25.26 -4.71 -5.95
CA VAL A 57 23.98 -4.01 -6.17
C VAL A 57 23.47 -3.37 -4.90
N GLU A 58 22.78 -2.26 -5.06
CA GLU A 58 22.10 -1.55 -3.98
C GLU A 58 20.64 -1.26 -4.32
N SER A 59 19.79 -1.22 -3.29
CA SER A 59 18.41 -0.78 -3.41
C SER A 59 18.37 0.71 -3.79
N VAL A 60 17.86 1.00 -4.98
CA VAL A 60 17.57 2.36 -5.45
C VAL A 60 16.07 2.61 -5.52
N TYR A 61 15.70 3.89 -5.52
CA TYR A 61 14.33 4.36 -5.58
C TYR A 61 14.13 5.23 -6.82
N MET A 62 13.15 4.87 -7.64
CA MET A 62 12.59 5.77 -8.64
C MET A 62 11.33 6.41 -8.08
N ASP A 63 11.43 7.69 -7.68
CA ASP A 63 10.33 8.43 -7.06
C ASP A 63 9.73 9.46 -8.02
N PHE A 64 8.40 9.47 -8.09
CA PHE A 64 7.62 10.47 -8.81
C PHE A 64 6.59 11.11 -7.87
N PRO A 65 6.93 12.25 -7.23
CA PRO A 65 5.97 13.00 -6.41
C PRO A 65 5.04 13.82 -7.30
N TYR A 66 3.73 13.74 -7.07
CA TYR A 66 2.73 14.48 -7.86
C TYR A 66 2.83 15.99 -7.68
N SER A 67 3.41 16.46 -6.57
CA SER A 67 3.70 17.88 -6.35
C SER A 67 4.61 18.47 -7.43
N SER A 68 5.44 17.65 -8.09
CA SER A 68 6.27 18.07 -9.23
C SER A 68 5.46 18.52 -10.45
N LEU A 69 4.19 18.11 -10.58
CA LEU A 69 3.30 18.50 -11.67
C LEU A 69 2.67 19.89 -11.45
N GLY A 70 2.89 20.52 -10.29
CA GLY A 70 2.33 21.85 -9.98
C GLY A 70 0.80 21.89 -9.87
N ALA A 71 0.13 20.74 -9.91
CA ALA A 71 -1.32 20.65 -9.79
C ALA A 71 -1.74 20.57 -8.33
N ALA A 72 -2.70 21.40 -7.92
CA ALA A 72 -3.38 21.22 -6.65
C ALA A 72 -4.24 19.94 -6.71
N SER A 73 -4.03 19.05 -5.75
CA SER A 73 -4.91 17.90 -5.53
C SER A 73 -6.31 18.42 -5.23
N ARG A 74 -7.30 18.07 -6.07
CA ARG A 74 -8.71 18.42 -5.83
C ARG A 74 -9.24 17.52 -4.72
N GLY A 75 -10.06 18.07 -3.83
CA GLY A 75 -10.69 17.28 -2.78
C GLY A 75 -11.59 16.19 -3.37
N GLY A 76 -11.65 15.01 -2.72
CA GLY A 76 -12.43 13.86 -3.22
C GLY A 76 -13.89 14.21 -3.57
N TYR A 77 -14.55 15.02 -2.75
CA TYR A 77 -15.94 15.44 -3.01
C TYR A 77 -16.08 16.38 -4.21
N GLU A 78 -15.11 17.26 -4.48
CA GLU A 78 -15.18 18.16 -5.62
C GLU A 78 -15.22 17.35 -6.92
N ARG A 79 -14.36 16.33 -7.02
CA ARG A 79 -14.34 15.42 -8.17
C ARG A 79 -15.67 14.68 -8.31
N LEU A 80 -16.17 14.07 -7.23
CA LEU A 80 -17.42 13.30 -7.27
C LEU A 80 -18.62 14.17 -7.67
N LEU A 81 -18.70 15.42 -7.17
CA LEU A 81 -19.77 16.34 -7.54
C LEU A 81 -19.72 16.70 -9.03
N VAL A 82 -18.54 16.93 -9.59
CA VAL A 82 -18.36 17.14 -11.03
C VAL A 82 -18.81 15.91 -11.81
N ASP A 83 -18.42 14.70 -11.38
CA ASP A 83 -18.79 13.46 -12.06
C ASP A 83 -20.32 13.26 -12.09
N VAL A 84 -21.04 13.59 -11.01
CA VAL A 84 -22.52 13.58 -10.98
C VAL A 84 -23.12 14.51 -12.04
N THR A 85 -22.57 15.72 -12.22
CA THR A 85 -23.09 16.66 -13.22
C THR A 85 -22.90 16.17 -14.66
N HIS A 86 -21.92 15.30 -14.90
CA HIS A 86 -21.65 14.69 -16.20
C HIS A 86 -22.31 13.31 -16.36
N GLY A 87 -22.97 12.79 -15.31
CA GLY A 87 -23.53 11.44 -15.30
C GLY A 87 -22.46 10.34 -15.31
N ASP A 88 -21.23 10.64 -14.93
CA ASP A 88 -20.14 9.66 -14.84
C ASP A 88 -20.25 8.88 -13.52
N GLN A 89 -20.48 7.57 -13.62
CA GLN A 89 -20.66 6.67 -12.49
C GLN A 89 -19.38 5.90 -12.11
N THR A 90 -18.26 6.16 -12.76
CA THR A 90 -17.03 5.34 -12.63
C THR A 90 -16.45 5.29 -11.22
N LEU A 91 -16.60 6.38 -10.44
CA LEU A 91 -16.09 6.48 -9.07
C LEU A 91 -17.15 6.21 -7.98
N PHE A 92 -18.30 5.65 -8.37
CA PHE A 92 -19.39 5.32 -7.45
C PHE A 92 -19.51 3.82 -7.27
N ILE A 93 -19.74 3.40 -6.03
CA ILE A 93 -19.98 1.99 -5.69
C ILE A 93 -21.32 1.57 -6.30
N ARG A 94 -21.31 0.48 -7.06
CA ARG A 94 -22.53 -0.12 -7.61
C ARG A 94 -23.25 -0.97 -6.56
N GLY A 95 -24.54 -1.22 -6.78
CA GLY A 95 -25.35 -2.04 -5.86
C GLY A 95 -24.80 -3.45 -5.68
N ASP A 96 -24.40 -4.11 -6.77
CA ASP A 96 -23.80 -5.44 -6.76
C ASP A 96 -22.41 -5.46 -6.09
N GLU A 97 -21.60 -4.42 -6.29
CA GLU A 97 -20.32 -4.26 -5.61
C GLU A 97 -20.49 -4.11 -4.08
N ALA A 98 -21.50 -3.34 -3.65
CA ALA A 98 -21.82 -3.21 -2.23
C ALA A 98 -22.28 -4.54 -1.62
N GLU A 99 -23.13 -5.30 -2.32
CA GLU A 99 -23.59 -6.63 -1.88
C GLU A 99 -22.41 -7.61 -1.73
N GLU A 100 -21.48 -7.63 -2.68
CA GLU A 100 -20.29 -8.49 -2.61
C GLU A 100 -19.33 -8.09 -1.49
N ALA A 101 -19.13 -6.78 -1.25
CA ALA A 101 -18.35 -6.30 -0.12
C ALA A 101 -18.95 -6.76 1.22
N TRP A 102 -20.28 -6.67 1.35
CA TRP A 102 -20.99 -7.18 2.52
C TRP A 102 -20.90 -8.69 2.63
N ARG A 103 -21.02 -9.45 1.54
CA ARG A 103 -20.89 -10.91 1.54
C ARG A 103 -19.56 -11.36 2.15
N VAL A 104 -18.47 -10.62 1.94
CA VAL A 104 -17.15 -10.91 2.50
C VAL A 104 -17.03 -10.50 3.97
N LEU A 105 -17.55 -9.32 4.35
CA LEU A 105 -17.39 -8.77 5.71
C LEU A 105 -18.39 -9.33 6.73
N ASP A 106 -19.62 -9.62 6.31
CA ASP A 106 -20.72 -10.08 7.18
C ASP A 106 -20.35 -11.26 8.08
N PRO A 107 -19.72 -12.34 7.58
CA PRO A 107 -19.37 -13.48 8.41
C PRO A 107 -18.39 -13.13 9.53
N VAL A 108 -17.44 -12.23 9.27
CA VAL A 108 -16.44 -11.77 10.25
C VAL A 108 -17.12 -10.98 11.35
N LEU A 109 -18.00 -10.03 10.98
CA LEU A 109 -18.75 -9.22 11.94
C LEU A 109 -19.67 -10.09 12.81
N LYS A 110 -20.41 -11.02 12.20
CA LYS A 110 -21.30 -11.96 12.91
C LYS A 110 -20.56 -12.89 13.87
N ALA A 111 -19.32 -13.26 13.56
CA ALA A 111 -18.48 -14.04 14.47
C ALA A 111 -18.06 -13.19 15.68
N TRP A 112 -17.60 -11.95 15.44
CA TRP A 112 -17.21 -11.02 16.51
C TRP A 112 -18.35 -10.64 17.45
N GLU A 113 -19.60 -10.58 16.98
CA GLU A 113 -20.76 -10.32 17.84
C GLU A 113 -21.10 -11.48 18.78
N LYS A 114 -20.79 -12.72 18.39
CA LYS A 114 -21.17 -13.93 19.14
C LYS A 114 -20.10 -14.40 20.11
N GLU A 115 -18.84 -14.16 19.78
CA GLU A 115 -17.71 -14.59 20.59
C GLU A 115 -17.41 -13.59 21.69
N SER A 116 -17.00 -14.08 22.87
CA SER A 116 -16.43 -13.18 23.88
C SER A 116 -15.15 -12.56 23.31
N PRO A 117 -14.91 -11.25 23.51
CA PRO A 117 -13.70 -10.58 23.07
C PRO A 117 -12.46 -11.42 23.38
N PRO A 118 -11.70 -11.90 22.36
CA PRO A 118 -10.43 -12.53 22.63
C PRO A 118 -9.50 -11.52 23.31
N ALA A 119 -8.40 -11.98 23.88
CA ALA A 119 -7.37 -11.07 24.38
C ALA A 119 -6.81 -10.24 23.20
N PHE A 120 -7.41 -9.08 22.97
CA PHE A 120 -7.04 -8.19 21.87
C PHE A 120 -5.59 -7.73 22.09
N PRO A 121 -4.71 -7.88 21.10
CA PRO A 121 -3.35 -7.45 21.24
C PRO A 121 -3.31 -5.92 21.27
N ASN A 122 -3.07 -5.37 22.46
CA ASN A 122 -2.95 -3.93 22.67
C ASN A 122 -1.64 -3.41 22.08
N TYR A 123 -1.64 -2.12 21.77
CA TYR A 123 -0.45 -1.41 21.28
C TYR A 123 -0.45 0.02 21.82
N ALA A 124 0.74 0.57 22.02
CA ALA A 124 0.88 1.95 22.50
C ALA A 124 0.47 2.95 21.41
N ALA A 125 -0.18 4.05 21.81
CA ALA A 125 -0.51 5.13 20.89
C ALA A 125 0.76 5.65 20.20
N GLY A 126 0.68 5.93 18.89
CA GLY A 126 1.83 6.32 18.07
C GLY A 126 2.69 5.17 17.53
N THR A 127 2.43 3.91 17.91
CA THR A 127 3.06 2.75 17.26
C THR A 127 2.32 2.33 15.98
N LEU A 128 2.91 1.46 15.17
CA LEU A 128 2.32 0.94 13.92
C LEU A 128 1.18 -0.06 14.15
N GLY A 129 1.01 -0.55 15.37
CA GLY A 129 0.01 -1.56 15.71
C GLY A 129 0.61 -2.61 16.65
N PRO A 130 -0.13 -3.70 16.92
CA PRO A 130 0.38 -4.81 17.70
C PRO A 130 1.35 -5.65 16.89
N GLU A 131 2.36 -6.25 17.55
CA GLU A 131 3.29 -7.21 16.91
C GLU A 131 2.58 -8.41 16.26
N ALA A 132 1.38 -8.75 16.73
CA ALA A 132 0.55 -9.79 16.14
C ALA A 132 0.17 -9.48 14.69
N ALA A 133 0.10 -8.20 14.29
CA ALA A 133 -0.14 -7.80 12.91
C ALA A 133 1.09 -8.08 12.03
N ASP A 134 2.30 -7.79 12.52
CA ASP A 134 3.54 -8.06 11.77
C ASP A 134 3.79 -9.56 11.58
N ARG A 135 3.43 -10.38 12.58
CA ARG A 135 3.53 -11.86 12.49
C ARG A 135 2.51 -12.52 11.56
N PHE A 136 1.45 -11.80 11.18
CA PHE A 136 0.40 -12.32 10.30
C PHE A 136 0.77 -12.21 8.82
N LEU A 137 1.66 -11.27 8.48
CA LEU A 137 2.20 -11.07 7.13
C LEU A 137 3.22 -12.17 6.79
#